data_AF-A0A7C5RZN4-F1
#
_entry.id   AF-A0A7C5RZN4-F1
#
_cell.length_a   1.000
_cell.length_b   1.000
_cell.length_c   1.000
_cell.angle_alpha   90.00
_cell.angle_beta   90.00
_cell.angle_gamma   90.00
#
_symmetry.space_group_name_H-M   'P 1'
#
loop_
_entity.id
_entity.type
_entity.pdbx_description
1 polymer ?
#
loop_
_entity_poly.entity_id
_entity_poly.type
_entity_poly.pdbx_seq_one_letter_code
_entity_poly.pdbx_strand_id
1 'polypeptide(L)'
;MHIVIPDTDKKNLYEISQAFSERLEEVKKNIDNQMKKYVDFQMKKKGLSTLVNIWTEIARRARPFFPKWEKRWFDIQHKYIGSFMVTNMGTLGVIDCHGQLVKPSIAALLVLSMKEVVDMVDNSPVSRKYLGLALEFDHRVVDAGEAGRFLQKIKRNLEEPEKYCI
;
A
#
# COMPACT_ATOMS: atom_id res chain seq x y z
N MET A 1 0.35 8.63 -4.63
CA MET A 1 -0.13 9.74 -5.47
C MET A 1 -0.74 10.76 -4.53
N HIS A 2 -0.04 11.88 -4.26
CA HIS A 2 -0.50 12.84 -3.26
C HIS A 2 -1.31 13.94 -3.94
N ILE A 3 -2.57 14.10 -3.53
CA ILE A 3 -3.41 15.21 -3.94
C ILE A 3 -3.20 16.32 -2.91
N VAL A 4 -2.54 17.39 -3.33
CA VAL A 4 -2.29 18.56 -2.48
C VAL A 4 -3.34 19.62 -2.81
N ILE A 5 -4.10 20.05 -1.81
CA ILE A 5 -5.06 21.14 -1.90
C ILE A 5 -4.41 22.40 -1.29
N PRO A 6 -4.17 23.46 -2.07
CA PRO A 6 -3.56 24.69 -1.55
C PRO A 6 -4.56 25.49 -0.71
N ASP A 7 -4.04 26.26 0.26
CA ASP A 7 -4.78 27.21 1.09
C ASP A 7 -6.04 26.61 1.77
N THR A 8 -5.91 25.42 2.36
CA THR A 8 -7.02 24.76 3.07
C THR A 8 -7.49 25.54 4.30
N ASP A 9 -6.61 26.37 4.88
CA ASP A 9 -6.88 27.28 5.99
C ASP A 9 -7.83 28.43 5.63
N LYS A 10 -7.96 28.75 4.34
CA LYS A 10 -8.81 29.84 3.83
C LYS A 10 -10.09 29.35 3.17
N LYS A 11 -10.33 28.03 3.16
CA LYS A 11 -11.44 27.39 2.46
C LYS A 11 -12.39 26.73 3.43
N ASN A 12 -13.69 26.80 3.13
CA ASN A 12 -14.68 26.01 3.86
C ASN A 12 -14.67 24.55 3.36
N LEU A 13 -15.28 23.65 4.13
CA LEU A 13 -15.29 22.21 3.83
C LEU A 13 -15.89 21.89 2.45
N TYR A 14 -16.86 22.68 2.00
CA TYR A 14 -17.47 22.52 0.69
C TYR A 14 -16.50 22.87 -0.45
N GLU A 15 -15.78 23.98 -0.33
CA GLU A 15 -14.74 24.39 -1.27
C GLU A 15 -13.57 23.41 -1.32
N ILE A 16 -13.18 22.86 -0.16
CA ILE A 16 -12.18 21.79 -0.08
C ILE A 16 -12.67 20.53 -0.80
N SER A 17 -13.93 20.14 -0.58
CA SER A 17 -14.53 18.99 -1.26
C SER A 17 -14.57 19.18 -2.78
N GLN A 18 -14.95 20.37 -3.26
CA GLN A 18 -14.97 20.66 -4.70
C GLN A 18 -13.57 20.63 -5.30
N ALA A 19 -12.60 21.30 -4.67
CA ALA A 19 -11.22 21.31 -5.12
C ALA A 19 -10.61 19.90 -5.16
N PHE A 20 -10.95 19.05 -4.19
CA PHE A 20 -10.54 17.65 -4.17
C PHE A 20 -11.16 16.85 -5.32
N SER A 21 -12.47 17.00 -5.55
CA SER A 21 -13.19 16.32 -6.63
C SER A 21 -12.65 16.70 -8.01
N GLU A 22 -12.38 17.98 -8.26
CA GLU A 22 -11.79 18.44 -9.51
C GLU A 22 -10.40 17.85 -9.74
N ARG A 23 -9.54 17.86 -8.71
CA ARG A 23 -8.19 17.29 -8.80
C ARG A 23 -8.22 15.79 -9.02
N LEU A 24 -9.17 15.09 -8.38
CA LEU A 24 -9.40 13.66 -8.59
C LEU A 24 -9.75 13.36 -10.05
N GLU A 25 -10.58 14.19 -10.69
CA GLU A 25 -10.93 14.01 -12.10
C GLU A 25 -9.74 14.28 -13.04
N GLU A 26 -8.89 15.26 -12.75
CA GLU A 26 -7.64 15.47 -13.50
C GLU A 26 -6.67 14.28 -13.36
N VAL A 27 -6.53 13.79 -12.12
CA VAL A 27 -5.73 12.61 -11.78
C VAL A 27 -6.23 11.38 -12.51
N LYS A 28 -7.54 11.13 -12.48
CA LYS A 28 -8.19 10.03 -13.22
C LYS A 28 -7.93 10.17 -14.72
N LYS A 29 -8.12 11.35 -15.32
CA LYS A 29 -7.84 11.58 -16.74
C LYS A 29 -6.38 11.29 -17.11
N ASN A 30 -5.43 11.66 -16.25
CA ASN A 30 -4.01 11.35 -16.47
C ASN A 30 -3.71 9.86 -16.33
N ILE A 31 -4.29 9.19 -15.32
CA ILE A 31 -4.20 7.74 -15.16
C ILE A 31 -4.82 7.05 -16.37
N ASP A 32 -6.01 7.44 -16.80
CA ASP A 32 -6.70 6.87 -17.95
C ASP A 32 -5.91 7.08 -19.24
N ASN A 33 -5.28 8.24 -19.44
CA ASN A 33 -4.41 8.47 -20.59
C ASN A 33 -3.12 7.62 -20.54
N GLN A 34 -2.52 7.44 -19.36
CA GLN A 34 -1.35 6.57 -19.19
C GLN A 34 -1.71 5.09 -19.35
N MET A 35 -2.84 4.68 -18.76
CA MET A 35 -3.42 3.35 -18.88
C MET A 35 -3.77 3.05 -20.33
N LYS A 36 -4.35 4.01 -21.06
CA LYS A 36 -4.64 3.89 -22.48
C LYS A 36 -3.36 3.76 -23.30
N LYS A 37 -2.31 4.55 -23.02
CA LYS A 37 -1.00 4.36 -23.67
C LYS A 37 -0.39 2.99 -23.39
N TYR A 38 -0.51 2.49 -22.16
CA TYR A 38 -0.02 1.17 -21.76
C TYR A 38 -0.83 0.04 -22.41
N VAL A 39 -2.15 0.17 -22.43
CA VAL A 39 -3.09 -0.75 -23.07
C VAL A 39 -2.88 -0.73 -24.59
N ASP A 40 -2.74 0.43 -25.23
CA ASP A 40 -2.45 0.55 -26.67
C ASP A 40 -1.07 -0.04 -27.02
N PHE A 41 -0.07 0.12 -26.15
CA PHE A 41 1.24 -0.51 -26.27
C PHE A 41 1.15 -2.04 -26.17
N GLN A 42 0.35 -2.57 -25.26
CA GLN A 42 0.05 -4.00 -25.14
C GLN A 42 -0.80 -4.52 -26.31
N MET A 43 -1.82 -3.77 -26.74
CA MET A 43 -2.76 -4.12 -27.82
C MET A 43 -2.11 -4.08 -29.19
N LYS A 44 -1.02 -3.31 -29.40
CA LYS A 44 -0.19 -3.38 -30.62
C LYS A 44 0.41 -4.77 -30.85
N LYS A 45 0.62 -5.58 -29.80
CA LYS A 45 0.92 -7.01 -29.90
C LYS A 45 -0.37 -7.85 -29.94
N LYS A 46 -1.21 -7.62 -30.96
CA LYS A 46 -2.52 -8.30 -31.13
C LYS A 46 -2.48 -9.83 -30.97
N GLY A 47 -1.36 -10.47 -31.32
CA GLY A 47 -1.19 -11.92 -31.15
C GLY A 47 -1.08 -12.34 -29.69
N LEU A 48 -0.40 -11.57 -28.85
CA LEU A 48 -0.13 -11.94 -27.46
C LEU A 48 -1.38 -11.74 -26.59
N SER A 49 -2.13 -10.66 -26.78
CA SER A 49 -3.37 -10.41 -26.04
C SER A 49 -4.47 -11.42 -26.38
N THR A 50 -4.55 -11.85 -27.64
CA THR A 50 -5.48 -12.92 -28.05
C THR A 50 -5.12 -14.24 -27.39
N LEU A 51 -3.83 -14.60 -27.34
CA LEU A 51 -3.37 -15.81 -26.66
C LEU A 51 -3.61 -15.76 -25.16
N VAL A 52 -3.38 -14.60 -24.52
CA VAL A 52 -3.67 -14.38 -23.09
C VAL A 52 -5.18 -14.52 -22.82
N ASN A 53 -6.03 -13.96 -23.67
CA ASN A 53 -7.49 -14.05 -23.53
C ASN A 53 -8.01 -15.48 -23.73
N ILE A 54 -7.44 -16.23 -24.68
CA ILE A 54 -7.77 -17.64 -24.88
C ILE A 54 -7.32 -18.45 -23.65
N TRP A 55 -6.12 -18.20 -23.14
CA TRP A 55 -5.62 -18.85 -21.93
C TRP A 55 -6.46 -18.57 -20.69
N THR A 56 -6.87 -17.32 -20.46
CA THR A 56 -7.73 -16.96 -19.33
C THR A 56 -9.11 -17.59 -19.44
N GLU A 57 -9.68 -17.67 -20.64
CA GLU A 57 -10.98 -18.29 -20.86
C GLU A 57 -10.95 -19.82 -20.69
N ILE A 58 -9.88 -20.48 -21.16
CA ILE A 58 -9.63 -21.91 -20.91
C ILE A 58 -9.45 -22.15 -19.41
N ALA A 59 -8.64 -21.35 -18.72
CA ALA A 59 -8.42 -21.47 -17.28
C ALA A 59 -9.72 -21.25 -16.48
N ARG A 60 -10.57 -20.30 -16.89
CA ARG A 60 -11.88 -20.03 -16.28
C ARG A 60 -12.83 -21.20 -16.45
N ARG A 61 -12.90 -21.81 -17.64
CA ARG A 61 -13.73 -22.98 -17.93
C ARG A 61 -13.22 -24.25 -17.26
N ALA A 62 -11.91 -24.40 -17.10
CA ALA A 62 -11.30 -25.58 -16.50
C ALA A 62 -11.31 -25.51 -14.96
N ARG A 63 -11.46 -24.33 -14.35
CA ARG A 63 -11.54 -24.12 -12.89
C ARG A 63 -12.48 -25.09 -12.13
N PRO A 64 -13.70 -25.42 -12.61
CA PRO A 64 -14.60 -26.34 -11.92
C PRO A 64 -14.17 -27.82 -12.03
N PHE A 65 -13.30 -28.15 -12.99
CA PHE A 65 -12.87 -29.51 -13.29
C PHE A 65 -11.53 -29.87 -12.63
N PHE A 66 -10.79 -28.89 -12.13
CA PHE A 66 -9.63 -29.16 -11.31
C PHE A 66 -10.08 -29.62 -9.91
N PRO A 67 -9.57 -30.76 -9.41
CA PRO A 67 -9.80 -31.18 -8.01
C PRO A 67 -9.36 -30.09 -7.03
N LYS A 68 -9.66 -30.24 -5.73
CA LYS A 68 -9.29 -29.33 -4.62
C LYS A 68 -7.77 -29.11 -4.41
N TRP A 69 -6.95 -29.06 -5.46
CA TRP A 69 -5.56 -28.61 -5.44
C TRP A 69 -5.43 -27.18 -4.90
N GLU A 70 -6.47 -26.36 -5.02
CA GLU A 70 -6.57 -25.04 -4.36
C GLU A 70 -6.40 -25.15 -2.83
N LYS A 71 -6.93 -26.21 -2.19
CA LYS A 71 -6.68 -26.47 -0.76
C LYS A 71 -5.22 -26.76 -0.46
N ARG A 72 -4.47 -27.38 -1.37
CA ARG A 72 -3.04 -27.64 -1.19
C ARG A 72 -2.22 -26.36 -1.24
N TRP A 73 -2.62 -25.37 -2.04
CA TRP A 73 -2.02 -24.03 -1.98
C TRP A 73 -2.31 -23.32 -0.66
N PHE A 74 -3.54 -23.43 -0.13
CA PHE A 74 -3.88 -22.91 1.20
C PHE A 74 -3.14 -23.63 2.35
N ASP A 75 -2.93 -24.94 2.26
CA ASP A 75 -2.12 -25.70 3.25
C ASP A 75 -0.62 -25.36 3.16
N ILE A 76 -0.10 -25.10 1.96
CA ILE A 76 1.28 -24.60 1.78
C ILE A 76 1.42 -23.21 2.41
N GLN A 77 0.44 -22.32 2.22
CA GLN A 77 0.48 -20.98 2.82
C GLN A 77 0.59 -21.01 4.35
N HIS A 78 -0.17 -21.88 5.04
CA HIS A 78 -0.09 -22.00 6.50
C HIS A 78 1.28 -22.48 7.01
N LYS A 79 2.01 -23.26 6.20
CA LYS A 79 3.29 -23.85 6.60
C LYS A 79 4.47 -22.86 6.47
N TYR A 80 4.37 -21.85 5.61
CA TYR A 80 5.46 -20.92 5.31
C TYR A 80 5.15 -19.45 5.66
N ILE A 81 3.89 -19.06 5.84
CA ILE A 81 3.49 -17.69 6.17
C ILE A 81 3.28 -17.59 7.69
N GLY A 82 4.08 -16.75 8.34
CA GLY A 82 3.99 -16.50 9.79
C GLY A 82 2.75 -15.70 10.21
N SER A 83 2.62 -15.46 11.51
CA SER A 83 1.51 -14.70 12.10
C SER A 83 1.51 -13.21 11.77
N PHE A 84 2.70 -12.66 11.48
CA PHE A 84 2.92 -11.25 11.18
C PHE A 84 3.87 -11.10 10.00
N MET A 85 3.55 -10.17 9.10
CA MET A 85 4.35 -9.90 7.91
C MET A 85 5.05 -8.54 8.03
N VAL A 86 6.31 -8.47 7.61
CA VAL A 86 7.03 -7.20 7.45
C VAL A 86 7.49 -7.09 6.01
N THR A 87 7.10 -6.01 5.34
CA THR A 87 7.43 -5.76 3.94
C THR A 87 8.12 -4.42 3.80
N ASN A 88 9.36 -4.41 3.34
CA ASN A 88 10.11 -3.18 3.08
C ASN A 88 9.93 -2.75 1.62
N MET A 89 9.14 -1.70 1.41
CA MET A 89 8.97 -1.04 0.12
C MET A 89 9.85 0.21 0.00
N GLY A 90 10.52 0.60 1.09
CA GLY A 90 11.37 1.78 1.12
C GLY A 90 12.58 1.70 0.20
N THR A 91 13.09 0.50 -0.06
CA THR A 91 14.17 0.25 -1.03
C THR A 91 13.76 0.55 -2.47
N LEU A 92 12.46 0.54 -2.77
CA LEU A 92 11.89 0.84 -4.09
C LEU A 92 11.49 2.31 -4.25
N GLY A 93 11.78 3.18 -3.27
CA GLY A 93 11.39 4.58 -3.31
C GLY A 93 9.90 4.82 -3.00
N VAL A 94 9.19 3.81 -2.48
CA VAL A 94 7.76 3.93 -2.16
C VAL A 94 7.57 4.72 -0.88
N ILE A 95 6.92 5.86 -1.00
CA ILE A 95 6.76 6.85 0.07
C ILE A 95 5.46 6.71 0.86
N ASP A 96 4.49 6.03 0.27
CA ASP A 96 3.14 5.81 0.80
C ASP A 96 2.57 4.58 0.11
N CYS A 97 2.02 3.65 0.88
CA CYS A 97 1.53 2.38 0.38
C CYS A 97 0.53 1.77 1.35
N HIS A 98 -0.51 1.17 0.76
CA HIS A 98 -1.35 0.18 1.41
C HIS A 98 -1.08 -1.16 0.70
N GLY A 99 -0.75 -2.17 1.48
CA GLY A 99 -0.67 -3.55 1.05
C GLY A 99 -2.02 -4.26 1.03
N GLN A 100 -1.95 -5.59 0.94
CA GLN A 100 -3.07 -6.48 1.13
C GLN A 100 -2.68 -7.52 2.16
N LEU A 101 -3.55 -7.75 3.15
CA LEU A 101 -3.36 -8.81 4.12
C LEU A 101 -3.46 -10.18 3.45
N VAL A 102 -2.33 -10.89 3.42
CA VAL A 102 -2.29 -12.28 2.97
C VAL A 102 -2.62 -13.18 4.15
N LYS A 103 -3.72 -13.93 4.02
CA LYS A 103 -4.10 -14.94 5.03
C LYS A 103 -3.01 -16.03 5.09
N PRO A 104 -2.65 -16.56 6.27
CA PRO A 104 -3.33 -16.44 7.57
C PRO A 104 -2.94 -15.23 8.44
N SER A 105 -2.06 -14.34 7.98
CA SER A 105 -1.60 -13.20 8.79
C SER A 105 -2.76 -12.23 9.09
N ILE A 106 -2.85 -11.79 10.35
CA ILE A 106 -3.88 -10.85 10.82
C ILE A 106 -3.44 -9.40 10.76
N ALA A 107 -2.13 -9.17 10.65
CA ALA A 107 -1.53 -7.86 10.52
C ALA A 107 -0.22 -7.91 9.70
N ALA A 108 0.08 -6.80 9.04
CA ALA A 108 1.29 -6.60 8.25
C ALA A 108 1.84 -5.19 8.46
N LEU A 109 3.16 -5.07 8.66
CA LEU A 109 3.87 -3.80 8.72
C LEU A 109 4.56 -3.52 7.39
N LEU A 110 4.28 -2.35 6.83
CA LEU A 110 4.98 -1.83 5.67
C LEU A 110 6.00 -0.78 6.12
N VAL A 111 7.26 -1.03 5.76
CA VAL A 111 8.37 -0.07 5.93
C VAL A 111 8.51 0.70 4.62
N LEU A 112 8.30 2.00 4.67
CA LEU A 112 8.32 2.91 3.52
C LEU A 112 9.69 3.59 3.39
N SER A 113 9.86 4.38 2.33
CA SER A 113 11.12 5.08 2.09
C SER A 113 11.40 6.12 3.15
N MET A 114 12.65 6.13 3.62
CA MET A 114 13.14 7.19 4.48
C MET A 114 13.27 8.49 3.69
N LYS A 115 12.88 9.61 4.30
CA LYS A 115 12.97 10.95 3.70
C LYS A 115 13.62 11.93 4.66
N GLU A 116 14.32 12.91 4.11
CA GLU A 116 14.70 14.11 4.86
C GLU A 116 13.55 15.10 4.83
N VAL A 117 13.15 15.59 5.99
CA VAL A 117 12.16 16.64 6.15
C VAL A 117 12.68 17.66 7.16
N VAL A 118 12.25 18.90 6.99
CA VAL A 118 12.53 19.97 7.95
C VAL A 118 11.42 19.94 9.00
N ASP A 119 11.81 19.74 10.25
CA ASP A 119 10.90 19.80 11.39
C ASP A 119 11.26 21.01 12.28
N MET A 120 10.28 21.53 13.01
CA MET A 120 10.46 22.65 13.91
C MET A 120 10.68 22.13 15.33
N VAL A 121 11.91 22.23 15.82
CA VAL A 121 12.28 21.83 17.19
C VAL A 121 12.69 23.09 17.93
N ASP A 122 12.02 23.39 19.04
CA ASP A 122 12.25 24.60 19.84
C ASP A 122 12.26 25.89 18.99
N ASN A 123 11.26 26.00 18.09
CA ASN A 123 11.12 27.10 17.12
C ASN A 123 12.29 27.25 16.12
N SER A 124 13.15 26.25 15.97
CA SER A 124 14.24 26.24 15.00
C SER A 124 14.04 25.16 13.93
N PRO A 125 14.29 25.45 12.65
CA PRO A 125 14.21 24.45 11.59
C PRO A 125 15.39 23.48 11.69
N VAL A 126 15.10 22.19 11.83
CA VAL A 126 16.09 21.12 11.93
C VAL A 126 15.79 20.07 10.86
N SER A 127 16.81 19.71 10.07
CA SER A 127 16.70 18.59 9.13
C SER A 127 16.74 17.26 9.89
N ARG A 128 15.74 16.41 9.66
CA ARG A 128 15.62 15.09 10.28
C ARG A 128 15.22 14.04 9.24
N LYS A 129 15.64 12.80 9.48
CA LYS A 129 15.24 11.65 8.67
C LYS A 129 13.99 11.00 9.25
N TYR A 130 12.96 10.83 8.43
CA TYR A 130 11.70 10.21 8.79
C TYR A 130 11.57 8.89 8.06
N LEU A 131 11.27 7.83 8.80
CA LEU A 131 10.90 6.54 8.25
C LEU A 131 9.38 6.40 8.30
N GLY A 132 8.74 6.29 7.14
CA GLY A 132 7.31 6.01 7.08
C GLY A 132 7.02 4.57 7.47
N LEU A 133 6.04 4.37 8.35
CA LEU A 133 5.53 3.05 8.73
C LEU A 133 4.02 3.04 8.51
N ALA A 134 3.51 2.02 7.82
CA ALA A 134 2.08 1.78 7.67
C ALA A 134 1.74 0.39 8.23
N LEU A 135 0.66 0.30 8.99
CA LEU A 135 0.20 -0.94 9.59
C LEU A 135 -1.16 -1.31 9.00
N GLU A 136 -1.23 -2.52 8.46
CA GLU A 136 -2.48 -3.11 7.98
C GLU A 136 -2.90 -4.21 8.91
N PHE A 137 -4.19 -4.29 9.22
CA PHE A 137 -4.72 -5.29 10.13
C PHE A 137 -6.21 -5.55 9.84
N ASP A 138 -6.67 -6.73 10.24
CA ASP A 138 -8.07 -7.10 10.16
C ASP A 138 -8.85 -6.44 11.31
N HIS A 139 -9.64 -5.42 11.00
CA HIS A 139 -10.48 -4.68 11.96
C HIS A 139 -11.53 -5.54 12.68
N ARG A 140 -11.81 -6.76 12.20
CA ARG A 140 -12.71 -7.68 12.90
C ARG A 140 -12.04 -8.34 14.10
N VAL A 141 -10.70 -8.32 14.14
CA VAL A 141 -9.88 -8.98 15.16
C VAL A 141 -9.18 -7.94 16.05
N VAL A 142 -8.74 -6.82 15.48
CA VAL A 142 -7.97 -5.79 16.17
C VAL A 142 -8.65 -4.42 16.06
N ASP A 143 -8.76 -3.72 17.19
CA ASP A 143 -9.25 -2.35 17.23
C ASP A 143 -8.18 -1.34 16.78
N ALA A 144 -8.62 -0.23 16.20
CA ALA A 144 -7.73 0.84 15.74
C ALA A 144 -6.88 1.43 16.88
N GLY A 145 -7.42 1.51 18.11
CA GLY A 145 -6.68 1.98 19.27
C GLY A 145 -5.50 1.07 19.64
N GLU A 146 -5.70 -0.25 19.59
CA GLU A 146 -4.65 -1.24 19.85
C GLU A 146 -3.58 -1.24 18.75
N ALA A 147 -4.01 -1.19 17.49
CA ALA A 147 -3.11 -1.08 16.36
C ALA A 147 -2.24 0.19 16.43
N GLY A 148 -2.84 1.32 16.81
CA GLY A 148 -2.13 2.58 17.02
C GLY A 148 -1.12 2.51 18.16
N ARG A 149 -1.47 1.90 19.30
CA ARG A 149 -0.55 1.67 20.43
C ARG A 149 0.62 0.78 20.03
N PHE A 150 0.36 -0.28 19.28
CA PHE A 150 1.39 -1.17 18.76
C PHE A 150 2.38 -0.42 17.85
N LEU A 151 1.88 0.40 16.92
CA LEU A 151 2.74 1.20 16.04
C LEU A 151 3.56 2.24 16.82
N GLN A 152 2.99 2.87 17.84
CA GLN A 152 3.73 3.78 18.74
C GLN A 152 4.84 3.05 19.50
N LYS A 153 4.60 1.80 19.94
CA LYS A 153 5.63 0.98 20.58
C LYS A 153 6.80 0.72 19.62
N ILE A 154 6.52 0.36 18.37
CA ILE A 154 7.54 0.16 17.33
C ILE A 154 8.32 1.47 17.09
N LYS A 155 7.61 2.59 16.90
CA LYS A 155 8.22 3.91 16.73
C LYS A 155 9.23 4.19 17.85
N ARG A 156 8.79 4.06 19.11
CA ARG A 156 9.65 4.31 20.28
C ARG A 156 10.87 3.40 20.30
N ASN A 157 10.70 2.12 19.99
CA ASN A 157 11.81 1.17 19.95
C ASN A 157 12.84 1.51 18.85
N LEU A 158 12.40 2.09 17.74
CA LEU A 158 13.29 2.52 16.66
C LEU A 158 13.95 3.87 16.93
N GLU A 159 13.30 4.75 17.70
CA GLU A 159 13.85 6.05 18.10
C GLU A 159 14.84 5.96 19.26
N GLU A 160 14.70 4.94 20.12
CA GLU A 160 15.55 4.70 21.29
C GLU A 160 16.14 3.27 21.25
N PRO A 161 16.90 2.89 20.19
CA PRO A 161 17.35 1.50 19.99
C PRO A 161 18.28 1.01 21.11
N GLU A 162 19.05 1.90 21.73
CA GLU A 162 19.99 1.60 22.81
C GLU A 162 19.33 0.98 24.04
N LYS A 163 18.02 1.19 24.25
CA LYS A 163 17.29 0.58 25.36
C LYS A 163 17.05 -0.92 25.20
N TYR A 164 17.25 -1.45 23.99
CA TYR A 164 16.92 -2.83 23.63
C TYR A 164 18.08 -3.61 23.00
N CYS A 165 19.21 -2.96 22.73
CA CYS A 165 20.44 -3.65 22.36
C CYS A 165 21.13 -4.18 23.64
N ILE A 166 21.21 -5.51 23.76
CA ILE A 166 21.94 -6.22 24.82
C ILE A 166 23.43 -6.24 24.49
#